data_AF-A0A7K0FDL0-F1
#
_entry.id   AF-A0A7K0FDL0-F1
#
_cell.length_a   1.000
_cell.length_b   1.000
_cell.length_c   1.000
_cell.angle_alpha   90.00
_cell.angle_beta   90.00
_cell.angle_gamma   90.00
#
_symmetry.space_group_name_H-M   'P 1'
#
loop_
_entity.id
_entity.type
_entity.pdbx_description
1 polymer ?
#
loop_
_entity_poly.entity_id
_entity_poly.type
_entity_poly.pdbx_seq_one_letter_code
_entity_poly.pdbx_strand_id
1 'polypeptide(L)'
;MIKTAERKKMKKVFKKGYSKEVQEKLNEKGVTTQKGNPYGISYITHVFNGRNENPEIEETIIELYAEKVEQSKESIKKKKEIFSTKKPEADTSGLK
;
A
#
# COMPACT_ATOMS: atom_id res chain seq x y z
N MET A 1 13.18 9.97 8.37
CA MET A 1 11.89 10.32 9.00
C MET A 1 10.78 10.56 7.98
N ILE A 2 9.68 9.80 8.05
CA ILE A 2 8.50 9.99 7.16
C ILE A 2 7.76 11.29 7.49
N LYS A 3 7.67 12.21 6.52
CA LYS A 3 7.00 13.51 6.68
C LYS A 3 5.49 13.35 6.77
N THR A 4 4.83 14.31 7.43
CA THR A 4 3.37 14.32 7.61
C THR A 4 2.61 14.28 6.26
N ALA A 5 3.13 14.94 5.23
CA ALA A 5 2.52 14.95 3.89
C ALA A 5 2.59 13.56 3.22
N GLU A 6 3.72 12.87 3.33
CA GLU A 6 3.94 11.52 2.79
C GLU A 6 3.03 10.52 3.52
N ARG A 7 2.99 10.60 4.85
CA ARG A 7 2.09 9.79 5.68
C ARG A 7 0.63 9.94 5.29
N LYS A 8 0.16 11.17 5.02
CA LYS A 8 -1.22 11.41 4.55
C LYS A 8 -1.51 10.70 3.23
N LYS A 9 -0.55 10.64 2.31
CA LYS A 9 -0.70 9.90 1.03
C LYS A 9 -0.69 8.39 1.29
N MET A 10 0.25 7.90 2.10
CA MET A 10 0.37 6.49 2.45
C MET A 10 -0.87 5.96 3.16
N LYS A 11 -1.45 6.72 4.09
CA LYS A 11 -2.71 6.35 4.79
C LYS A 11 -3.91 6.13 3.87
N LYS A 12 -3.92 6.71 2.66
CA LYS A 12 -4.99 6.49 1.68
C LYS A 12 -4.87 5.13 0.99
N VAL A 13 -3.65 4.59 0.91
CA VAL A 13 -3.33 3.33 0.23
C VAL A 13 -3.24 2.19 1.23
N PHE A 14 -2.61 2.43 2.38
CA PHE A 14 -2.51 1.46 3.46
C PHE A 14 -3.87 1.25 4.12
N LYS A 15 -4.34 0.01 4.06
CA LYS A 15 -5.53 -0.45 4.76
C LYS A 15 -5.15 -0.96 6.16
N LYS A 16 -6.16 -1.45 6.89
CA LYS A 16 -5.96 -2.16 8.15
C LYS A 16 -5.00 -3.34 7.92
N GLY A 17 -3.95 -3.42 8.74
CA GLY A 17 -2.98 -4.52 8.68
C GLY A 17 -1.66 -4.23 7.97
N TYR A 18 -1.45 -3.03 7.39
CA TYR A 18 -0.19 -2.69 6.71
C TYR A 18 1.04 -2.91 7.58
N SER A 19 0.93 -2.68 8.90
CA SER A 19 2.04 -2.86 9.84
C SER A 19 2.48 -4.30 9.98
N LYS A 20 1.57 -5.27 9.77
CA LYS A 20 1.91 -6.70 9.72
C LYS A 20 2.66 -7.02 8.42
N GLU A 21 2.19 -6.50 7.29
CA GLU A 21 2.86 -6.67 5.99
C GLU A 21 4.28 -6.08 6.01
N VAL A 22 4.47 -4.93 6.65
CA VAL A 22 5.80 -4.33 6.85
C VAL A 22 6.67 -5.24 7.73
N GLN A 23 6.13 -5.79 8.81
CA GLN A 23 6.86 -6.70 9.69
C GLN A 23 7.30 -7.97 8.94
N GLU A 24 6.42 -8.55 8.13
CA GLU A 24 6.72 -9.72 7.31
C GLU A 24 7.88 -9.41 6.35
N LYS A 25 7.83 -8.28 5.63
CA LYS A 25 8.93 -7.86 4.74
C LYS A 25 10.24 -7.60 5.45
N LEU A 26 10.21 -6.99 6.63
CA LEU A 26 11.42 -6.78 7.43
C LEU A 26 12.07 -8.11 7.80
N ASN A 27 11.25 -9.09 8.19
CA ASN A 27 11.75 -10.44 8.49
C ASN A 27 12.31 -11.14 7.25
N GLU A 28 11.64 -11.01 6.10
CA GLU A 28 12.14 -11.57 4.82
C GLU A 28 13.48 -10.96 4.41
N LYS A 29 13.69 -9.67 4.68
CA LYS A 29 14.96 -8.96 4.46
C LYS A 29 16.03 -9.28 5.52
N GLY A 30 15.71 -10.01 6.58
CA GLY A 30 16.61 -10.24 7.71
C GLY A 30 16.85 -8.99 8.58
N VAL A 31 16.04 -7.95 8.42
CA VAL A 31 16.13 -6.70 9.19
C VAL A 31 15.53 -6.94 10.58
N THR A 32 16.41 -7.08 11.57
CA THR A 32 16.03 -7.40 12.95
C THR A 32 16.55 -6.35 13.92
N THR A 33 16.01 -6.35 15.14
CA THR A 33 16.52 -5.52 16.23
C THR A 33 17.94 -5.91 16.61
N GLN A 34 18.65 -5.08 17.38
CA GLN A 34 19.99 -5.39 17.91
C GLN A 34 20.08 -6.72 18.68
N LYS A 35 18.94 -7.22 19.19
CA LYS A 35 18.83 -8.50 19.89
C LYS A 35 18.48 -9.69 18.96
N GLY A 36 18.43 -9.47 17.64
CA GLY A 36 18.03 -10.46 16.64
C GLY A 36 16.53 -10.73 16.57
N ASN A 37 15.71 -9.98 17.30
CA ASN A 37 14.25 -10.17 17.30
C ASN A 37 13.57 -9.35 16.19
N PRO A 38 12.45 -9.82 15.62
CA PRO A 38 11.59 -9.04 14.73
C PRO A 38 11.17 -7.70 15.34
N TYR A 39 11.02 -6.68 14.50
CA TYR A 39 10.46 -5.41 14.95
C TYR A 39 8.98 -5.57 15.34
N GLY A 40 8.62 -5.01 16.49
CA GLY A 40 7.24 -5.01 16.96
C GLY A 40 6.35 -4.08 16.13
N ILE A 41 5.09 -4.47 15.94
CA ILE A 41 4.06 -3.68 15.23
C ILE A 41 3.96 -2.24 15.77
N SER A 42 4.01 -2.07 17.09
CA SER A 42 3.98 -0.74 17.72
C SER A 42 5.17 0.12 17.32
N TYR A 43 6.36 -0.48 17.21
CA TYR A 43 7.58 0.23 16.81
C TYR A 43 7.51 0.67 15.34
N ILE A 44 7.08 -0.21 14.46
CA ILE A 44 6.82 0.12 13.04
C ILE A 44 5.82 1.27 12.92
N THR A 45 4.75 1.23 13.73
CA THR A 45 3.74 2.29 13.77
C THR A 45 4.32 3.61 14.29
N HIS A 46 5.27 3.59 15.23
CA HIS A 46 5.97 4.77 15.70
C HIS A 46 6.88 5.37 14.62
N VAL A 47 7.59 4.54 13.86
CA VAL A 47 8.41 4.99 12.72
C VAL A 47 7.52 5.61 11.64
N PHE A 48 6.42 4.93 11.27
CA PHE A 48 5.44 5.48 10.32
C PHE A 48 4.84 6.81 10.79
N ASN A 49 4.60 6.95 12.09
CA ASN A 49 4.10 8.17 12.71
C ASN A 49 5.19 9.23 12.98
N GLY A 50 6.44 9.00 12.60
CA GLY A 50 7.54 9.92 12.84
C GLY A 50 7.70 10.20 14.34
N ARG A 51 7.62 9.18 15.18
CA ARG A 51 8.03 9.26 16.59
C ARG A 51 9.46 8.74 16.77
N ASN A 52 9.83 7.76 15.94
CA ASN A 52 11.13 7.12 15.95
C ASN A 52 11.73 7.18 14.55
N GLU A 53 13.06 7.21 14.47
CA GLU A 53 13.81 7.12 13.23
C GLU A 53 14.40 5.72 13.10
N ASN A 54 14.08 5.05 12.00
CA ASN A 54 14.71 3.79 11.63
C ASN A 54 14.70 3.69 10.10
N PRO A 55 15.85 3.91 9.43
CA PRO A 55 15.91 4.00 7.98
C PRO A 55 15.49 2.70 7.28
N GLU A 56 15.80 1.53 7.84
CA GLU A 56 15.44 0.24 7.24
C GLU A 56 13.93 0.00 7.26
N ILE A 57 13.27 0.40 8.35
CA ILE A 57 11.81 0.34 8.46
C ILE A 57 11.17 1.37 7.52
N GLU A 58 11.72 2.58 7.43
CA GLU A 58 11.22 3.61 6.52
C GLU A 58 11.29 3.16 5.06
N GLU A 59 12.43 2.61 4.64
CA GLU A 59 12.63 2.05 3.31
C GLU A 59 11.60 0.96 3.02
N THR A 60 11.43 0.02 3.95
CA THR A 60 10.46 -1.08 3.79
C THR A 60 9.01 -0.59 3.72
N ILE A 61 8.66 0.47 4.47
CA ILE A 61 7.33 1.11 4.36
C ILE A 61 7.17 1.77 2.98
N ILE A 62 8.20 2.44 2.45
CA ILE A 62 8.14 3.09 1.14
C ILE A 62 8.00 2.05 0.01
N GLU A 63 8.74 0.96 0.08
CA GLU A 63 8.62 -0.15 -0.88
C GLU A 63 7.23 -0.76 -0.88
N LEU A 64 6.70 -1.09 0.32
CA LEU A 64 5.34 -1.61 0.44
C LEU A 64 4.31 -0.64 -0.15
N TYR A 65 4.51 0.66 0.02
CA TYR A 65 3.66 1.67 -0.60
C TYR A 65 3.78 1.67 -2.13
N ALA A 66 4.98 1.59 -2.68
CA ALA A 66 5.21 1.53 -4.13
C ALA A 66 4.49 0.34 -4.76
N GLU A 67 4.62 -0.86 -4.16
CA GLU A 67 3.95 -2.07 -4.62
C GLU A 67 2.42 -1.96 -4.57
N LYS A 68 1.86 -1.42 -3.49
CA LYS A 68 0.40 -1.23 -3.39
C LYS A 68 -0.13 -0.23 -4.44
N VAL A 69 0.64 0.81 -4.74
CA VAL A 69 0.28 1.79 -5.77
C VAL A 69 0.30 1.11 -7.15
N GLU A 70 1.29 0.27 -7.43
CA GLU A 70 1.40 -0.47 -8.69
C GLU A 70 0.28 -1.49 -8.87
N GLN A 71 0.02 -2.32 -7.85
CA GLN A 71 -1.11 -3.26 -7.84
C GLN A 71 -2.46 -2.57 -8.06
N SER A 72 -2.64 -1.38 -7.47
CA SER A 72 -3.85 -0.58 -7.67
C SER A 72 -3.99 -0.10 -9.11
N LYS A 73 -2.89 0.37 -9.73
CA LYS A 73 -2.87 0.75 -11.16
C LYS A 73 -3.20 -0.43 -12.06
N GLU A 74 -2.60 -1.59 -11.83
CA GLU A 74 -2.90 -2.81 -12.59
C GLU A 74 -4.35 -3.23 -12.43
N SER A 75 -4.88 -3.18 -11.20
CA SER A 75 -6.28 -3.50 -10.94
C SER A 75 -7.24 -2.55 -11.67
N ILE A 76 -6.91 -1.26 -11.75
CA ILE A 76 -7.69 -0.28 -12.51
C ILE A 76 -7.62 -0.58 -14.02
N LYS A 77 -6.44 -0.93 -14.56
CA LYS A 77 -6.29 -1.33 -15.96
C LYS A 77 -7.12 -2.57 -16.28
N LYS A 78 -6.97 -3.64 -15.50
CA LYS A 78 -7.74 -4.88 -15.64
C LYS A 78 -9.25 -4.63 -15.54
N LYS A 79 -9.71 -3.78 -14.61
CA LYS A 79 -11.12 -3.39 -14.53
C LYS A 79 -11.59 -2.67 -15.79
N LYS A 80 -10.81 -1.73 -16.33
CA LYS A 80 -11.16 -1.09 -17.60
C LYS A 80 -11.23 -2.11 -18.72
N GLU A 81 -10.27 -3.03 -18.83
CA GLU A 81 -10.27 -4.05 -19.88
C GLU A 81 -11.47 -5.01 -19.77
N ILE A 82 -11.81 -5.46 -18.56
CA ILE A 82 -12.91 -6.41 -18.31
C ILE A 82 -14.29 -5.75 -18.47
N PHE A 83 -14.44 -4.50 -18.01
CA PHE A 83 -15.73 -3.81 -17.98
C PHE A 83 -15.92 -2.79 -19.12
N SER A 84 -14.94 -2.62 -20.02
CA SER A 84 -15.08 -1.73 -21.20
C SER A 84 -15.73 -2.43 -22.41
N THR A 85 -16.20 -3.67 -22.28
CA THR A 85 -17.01 -4.30 -23.34
C THR A 85 -18.50 -4.12 -23.10
N LYS A 86 -19.11 -3.38 -24.05
CA LYS A 86 -20.55 -3.20 -24.34
C LYS A 86 -21.32 -2.24 -23.44
N LYS A 87 -21.30 -0.97 -23.86
CA LYS A 87 -22.54 -0.19 -23.96
C LYS A 87 -23.50 -1.03 -24.85
N PRO A 88 -24.65 -1.52 -24.39
CA PRO A 88 -25.70 -1.86 -25.33
C PRO A 88 -26.13 -0.52 -25.95
N GLU A 89 -25.99 -0.43 -27.26
CA GLU A 89 -26.63 0.62 -28.04
C GLU A 89 -28.12 0.55 -27.70
N ALA A 90 -28.62 1.54 -26.97
CA ALA A 90 -30.04 1.74 -26.79
C ALA A 90 -30.58 2.27 -28.13
N ASP A 91 -30.76 1.35 -29.07
CA ASP A 91 -31.58 1.54 -30.24
C ASP A 91 -33.04 1.60 -29.75
N THR A 92 -33.51 2.81 -29.46
CA THR A 92 -34.94 3.08 -29.38
C THR A 92 -35.41 3.56 -30.74
N SER A 93 -35.24 2.74 -31.77
CA SER A 93 -36.04 2.84 -32.99
C SER A 93 -37.40 2.17 -32.72
N GLY A 94 -38.44 3.00 -32.69
CA GLY A 94 -39.81 2.55 -32.96
C GLY A 94 -40.71 2.39 -31.74
N LEU A 95 -41.44 3.44 -31.41
CA LEU A 95 -42.90 3.32 -31.33
C LEU A 95 -43.49 4.49 -32.13
N LYS A 96 -44.06 4.16 -33.30
CA LYS A 96 -45.04 4.98 -34.00
C LYS A 96 -46.38 4.89 -33.29
#